data_AF-A0A9L0IV71-F1
#
_entry.id   AF-A0A9L0IV71-F1
#
_cell.length_a   1.000
_cell.length_b   1.000
_cell.length_c   1.000
_cell.angle_alpha   90.00
_cell.angle_beta   90.00
_cell.angle_gamma   90.00
#
_symmetry.space_group_name_H-M   'P 1'
#
loop_
_entity.id
_entity.type
_entity.pdbx_description
1 polymer ?
#
loop_
_entity_poly.entity_id
_entity_poly.type
_entity_poly.pdbx_seq_one_letter_code
_entity_poly.pdbx_strand_id
1 'polypeptide(L)'
;MEPPAGRASISNPGMGEAGNFGGNSLMPANGLTVAQNQVLNLIKACPRPEGLNFQDLKNQLQHMAVASIKQAVDFLSNEGHIYSTVDDDHFKSTDAE
;
A
#
# COMPACT_ATOMS: atom_id res chain seq x y z
N MET A 1 -28.37 51.85 1.09
CA MET A 1 -27.09 51.45 0.46
C MET A 1 -26.71 50.11 1.03
N GLU A 2 -26.64 49.10 0.17
CA GLU A 2 -26.25 47.71 0.40
C GLU A 2 -25.25 47.35 -0.72
N PRO A 3 -24.60 46.17 -0.72
CA PRO A 3 -23.88 45.46 0.36
C PRO A 3 -22.41 45.29 -0.14
N PRO A 4 -21.66 44.16 -0.01
CA PRO A 4 -21.62 43.05 0.96
C PRO A 4 -20.25 43.08 1.72
N ALA A 5 -19.69 42.05 2.35
CA ALA A 5 -20.03 40.63 2.54
C ALA A 5 -19.48 40.12 3.89
N GLY A 6 -20.00 38.99 4.39
CA GLY A 6 -19.36 38.22 5.45
C GLY A 6 -18.21 37.38 4.89
N ARG A 7 -16.99 37.52 5.43
CA ARG A 7 -15.86 36.67 5.06
C ARG A 7 -15.91 35.36 5.85
N ALA A 8 -16.30 34.28 5.18
CA ALA A 8 -16.39 32.95 5.76
C ALA A 8 -15.04 32.48 6.34
N SER A 9 -15.12 31.66 7.39
CA SER A 9 -13.98 31.02 8.05
C SER A 9 -13.15 30.23 7.05
N ILE A 10 -11.84 30.52 6.96
CA ILE A 10 -10.91 29.69 6.18
C ILE A 10 -10.51 28.46 7.01
N SER A 11 -11.45 27.53 7.16
CA SER A 11 -11.16 26.19 7.67
C SER A 11 -10.36 25.45 6.59
N ASN A 12 -9.06 25.21 6.83
CA ASN A 12 -8.22 24.44 5.93
C ASN A 12 -7.47 23.29 6.64
N PRO A 13 -8.19 22.27 7.16
CA PRO A 13 -7.59 20.96 7.40
C PRO A 13 -7.41 20.27 6.04
N GLY A 14 -6.27 20.54 5.38
CA GLY A 14 -5.83 19.82 4.20
C GLY A 14 -5.35 18.41 4.55
N MET A 15 -6.24 17.61 5.14
CA MET A 15 -6.00 16.20 5.39
C MET A 15 -6.16 15.46 4.06
N GLY A 16 -5.04 15.17 3.40
CA GLY A 16 -5.05 14.25 2.25
C GLY A 16 -5.66 12.92 2.67
N GLU A 17 -6.52 12.36 1.81
CA GLU A 17 -7.38 11.23 2.13
C GLU A 17 -6.58 9.94 2.33
N ALA A 18 -6.04 9.76 3.54
CA ALA A 18 -5.53 8.46 4.00
C ALA A 18 -6.69 7.44 3.94
N GLY A 19 -6.48 6.37 3.18
CA GLY A 19 -7.54 5.47 2.73
C GLY A 19 -8.46 4.98 3.85
N ASN A 20 -9.77 5.03 3.58
CA ASN A 20 -10.82 4.51 4.44
C ASN A 20 -10.71 2.97 4.62
N PHE A 21 -9.87 2.52 5.56
CA PHE A 21 -9.81 1.12 5.99
C PHE A 21 -10.89 0.81 7.03
N GLY A 22 -12.16 1.01 6.63
CA GLY A 22 -13.33 0.54 7.36
C GLY A 22 -13.42 -1.00 7.32
N GLY A 23 -12.59 -1.68 8.11
CA GLY A 23 -12.48 -3.14 8.08
C GLY A 23 -11.54 -3.72 9.13
N ASN A 24 -12.01 -3.77 10.39
CA ASN A 24 -11.58 -4.65 11.49
C ASN A 24 -10.12 -5.18 11.41
N SER A 25 -9.14 -4.28 11.39
CA SER A 25 -7.73 -4.62 11.18
C SER A 25 -7.07 -5.04 12.49
N LEU A 26 -7.00 -6.36 12.71
CA LEU A 26 -6.08 -6.95 13.69
C LEU A 26 -4.65 -6.66 13.24
N MET A 27 -4.03 -5.62 13.79
CA MET A 27 -2.66 -5.21 13.45
C MET A 27 -1.64 -6.15 14.13
N PRO A 28 -0.80 -6.87 13.35
CA PRO A 28 0.43 -7.50 13.84
C PRO A 28 1.40 -6.50 14.47
N ALA A 29 2.32 -7.00 15.30
CA ALA A 29 3.27 -6.19 16.07
C ALA A 29 4.22 -5.30 15.23
N ASN A 30 4.35 -5.58 13.93
CA ASN A 30 5.16 -4.80 12.98
C ASN A 30 4.38 -3.65 12.29
N GLY A 31 3.13 -3.38 12.66
CA GLY A 31 2.30 -2.33 12.05
C GLY A 31 1.70 -2.68 10.68
N LEU A 32 2.25 -3.70 9.99
CA LEU A 32 1.73 -4.23 8.72
C LEU A 32 0.56 -5.18 8.94
N THR A 33 -0.60 -4.93 8.33
CA THR A 33 -1.75 -5.84 8.32
C THR A 33 -1.38 -7.24 7.83
N VAL A 34 -2.19 -8.25 8.17
CA VAL A 34 -1.98 -9.65 7.72
C VAL A 34 -1.85 -9.76 6.19
N ALA A 35 -2.61 -8.97 5.43
CA ALA A 35 -2.55 -8.95 3.96
C ALA A 35 -1.24 -8.35 3.43
N GLN A 36 -0.80 -7.22 3.98
CA GLN A 36 0.49 -6.60 3.64
C GLN A 36 1.65 -7.53 4.01
N ASN A 37 1.61 -8.15 5.19
CA ASN A 37 2.65 -9.09 5.62
C ASN A 37 2.71 -10.34 4.72
N GLN A 38 1.56 -10.84 4.23
CA GLN A 38 1.53 -11.92 3.24
C GLN A 38 2.21 -11.51 1.92
N VAL A 39 1.87 -10.34 1.36
CA VAL A 39 2.50 -9.81 0.13
C VAL A 39 4.01 -9.62 0.32
N LEU A 40 4.42 -8.98 1.41
CA LEU A 40 5.83 -8.72 1.72
C LEU A 40 6.63 -10.02 1.84
N ASN A 41 6.11 -11.02 2.57
CA ASN A 41 6.79 -12.31 2.74
C ASN A 41 6.97 -13.06 1.42
N LEU A 42 6.00 -12.99 0.49
CA LEU A 42 6.15 -13.59 -0.84
C LEU A 42 7.23 -12.90 -1.67
N ILE A 43 7.29 -11.56 -1.61
CA ILE A 43 8.32 -10.77 -2.31
C ILE A 43 9.71 -11.07 -1.71
N LYS A 44 9.84 -11.08 -0.38
CA LYS A 44 11.07 -11.48 0.35
C LYS A 44 11.52 -12.89 0.00
N ALA A 45 10.60 -13.85 -0.09
CA ALA A 45 10.89 -15.24 -0.38
C ALA A 45 11.26 -15.52 -1.85
N CYS A 46 11.24 -14.52 -2.73
CA CYS A 46 11.57 -14.67 -4.15
C CYS A 46 13.09 -14.48 -4.38
N PRO A 47 13.86 -15.53 -4.70
CA PRO A 47 15.31 -15.42 -4.90
C PRO A 47 15.69 -14.85 -6.28
N ARG A 48 14.70 -14.55 -7.15
CA ARG A 48 14.94 -14.11 -8.52
C ARG A 48 15.64 -12.75 -8.56
N PRO A 49 16.62 -12.53 -9.46
CA PRO A 49 17.28 -11.23 -9.59
C PRO A 49 16.29 -10.15 -10.02
N GLU A 50 15.32 -10.47 -10.88
CA GLU A 50 14.23 -9.57 -11.27
C GLU A 50 13.18 -9.36 -10.16
N GLY A 51 13.12 -10.20 -9.13
CA GLY A 51 12.10 -10.12 -8.07
C GLY A 51 10.84 -10.94 -8.36
N LEU A 52 9.71 -10.52 -7.80
CA LEU A 52 8.40 -11.19 -7.92
C LEU A 52 7.43 -10.29 -8.67
N ASN A 53 6.84 -10.78 -9.77
CA ASN A 53 5.86 -10.00 -10.52
C ASN A 53 4.45 -10.02 -9.92
N PHE A 54 3.63 -9.03 -10.26
CA PHE A 54 2.23 -8.93 -9.81
C PHE A 54 1.35 -10.12 -10.22
N GLN A 55 1.66 -10.79 -11.35
CA GLN A 55 0.91 -11.98 -11.77
C GLN A 55 1.18 -13.17 -10.85
N ASP A 56 2.43 -13.39 -10.44
CA ASP A 56 2.82 -14.41 -9.47
C ASP A 56 2.25 -14.11 -8.07
N LEU A 57 2.16 -12.84 -7.66
CA LEU A 57 1.45 -12.44 -6.43
C LEU A 57 -0.02 -12.86 -6.46
N LYS A 58 -0.76 -12.56 -7.55
CA LYS A 58 -2.14 -13.02 -7.73
C LYS A 58 -2.26 -14.55 -7.76
N ASN A 59 -1.31 -15.23 -8.40
CA ASN A 59 -1.31 -16.69 -8.50
C ASN A 59 -1.06 -17.38 -7.15
N GLN A 60 -0.35 -16.74 -6.22
CA GLN A 60 -0.11 -17.27 -4.86
C GLN A 60 -1.16 -16.82 -3.85
N LEU A 61 -1.71 -15.60 -3.99
CA LEU A 61 -2.72 -15.03 -3.09
C LEU A 61 -4.14 -15.16 -3.65
N GLN A 62 -4.50 -16.35 -4.16
CA GLN A 62 -5.82 -16.59 -4.79
C GLN A 62 -7.00 -16.40 -3.82
N HIS A 63 -6.76 -16.50 -2.52
CA HIS A 63 -7.73 -16.20 -1.46
C HIS A 63 -7.96 -14.69 -1.24
N MET A 64 -7.16 -13.83 -1.88
CA MET A 64 -7.18 -12.38 -1.72
C MET A 64 -7.69 -11.70 -2.99
N ALA A 65 -8.54 -10.69 -2.84
CA ALA A 65 -8.98 -9.88 -3.97
C ALA A 65 -7.80 -9.12 -4.60
N VAL A 66 -7.74 -9.06 -5.93
CA VAL A 66 -6.68 -8.35 -6.68
C VAL A 66 -6.54 -6.89 -6.25
N ALA A 67 -7.65 -6.24 -5.90
CA ALA A 67 -7.65 -4.88 -5.34
C ALA A 67 -6.88 -4.79 -4.02
N SER A 68 -7.08 -5.74 -3.09
CA SER A 68 -6.38 -5.80 -1.81
C SER A 68 -4.89 -6.11 -1.99
N ILE A 69 -4.52 -6.97 -2.95
CA ILE A 69 -3.11 -7.20 -3.31
C ILE A 69 -2.49 -5.89 -3.82
N LYS A 70 -3.18 -5.16 -4.72
CA LYS A 70 -2.69 -3.88 -5.24
C LYS A 70 -2.52 -2.83 -4.12
N GLN A 71 -3.49 -2.70 -3.22
CA GLN A 71 -3.40 -1.79 -2.07
C GLN A 71 -2.26 -2.16 -1.12
N ALA A 72 -1.99 -3.46 -0.93
CA ALA A 72 -0.87 -3.93 -0.12
C ALA A 72 0.48 -3.61 -0.78
N VAL A 73 0.63 -3.84 -2.09
CA VAL A 73 1.83 -3.49 -2.86
C VAL A 73 2.08 -1.97 -2.81
N ASP A 74 1.06 -1.16 -3.10
CA ASP A 74 1.13 0.31 -3.04
C ASP A 74 1.57 0.81 -1.65
N PHE A 75 0.95 0.31 -0.59
CA PHE A 75 1.33 0.64 0.79
C PHE A 75 2.78 0.24 1.11
N LEU A 76 3.17 -1.00 0.80
CA LEU A 76 4.54 -1.48 1.05
C LEU A 76 5.59 -0.69 0.26
N SER A 77 5.25 -0.21 -0.93
CA SER A 77 6.15 0.63 -1.73
C SER A 77 6.25 2.04 -1.17
N ASN A 78 5.14 2.62 -0.69
CA ASN A 78 5.11 3.95 -0.08
C ASN A 78 5.84 4.00 1.28
N GLU A 79 5.71 2.95 2.10
CA GLU A 79 6.48 2.78 3.36
C GLU A 79 7.95 2.41 3.11
N GLY A 80 8.35 2.11 1.86
CA GLY A 80 9.71 1.74 1.49
C GLY A 80 10.11 0.31 1.84
N HIS A 81 9.16 -0.59 2.17
CA HIS A 81 9.41 -2.01 2.38
C HIS A 81 9.73 -2.77 1.09
N ILE A 82 9.22 -2.30 -0.06
CA ILE A 82 9.49 -2.86 -1.39
C ILE A 82 9.82 -1.76 -2.40
N TYR A 83 10.44 -2.15 -3.52
CA TYR A 83 10.71 -1.30 -4.68
C TYR A 83 10.49 -2.08 -5.99
N SER A 84 10.10 -1.37 -7.05
CA SER A 84 10.05 -1.93 -8.41
C SER A 84 11.45 -2.09 -9.00
N THR A 85 11.71 -3.17 -9.75
CA THR A 85 13.07 -3.56 -10.16
C THR A 85 13.38 -3.24 -11.62
N VAL A 86 12.94 -4.10 -12.54
CA VAL A 86 13.20 -4.04 -13.99
C VAL A 86 12.06 -3.37 -14.75
N ASP A 87 10.85 -3.42 -14.19
CA ASP A 87 9.63 -2.81 -14.68
C ASP A 87 8.62 -2.64 -13.53
N ASP A 88 7.50 -1.94 -13.79
CA ASP A 88 6.51 -1.56 -12.78
C ASP A 88 5.74 -2.73 -12.14
N ASP A 89 5.77 -3.92 -12.75
CA ASP A 89 5.08 -5.11 -12.25
C ASP A 89 5.99 -6.03 -11.43
N HIS A 90 7.32 -5.86 -11.47
CA HIS A 90 8.30 -6.67 -10.72
C HIS A 90 8.77 -5.99 -9.43
N PHE A 91 8.58 -6.65 -8.29
CA PHE A 91 8.89 -6.10 -6.96
C PHE A 91 10.01 -6.88 -6.24
N LYS A 92 10.83 -6.14 -5.47
CA LYS A 92 11.76 -6.69 -4.47
C LYS A 92 11.57 -6.02 -3.13
N SER A 93 11.93 -6.72 -2.06
CA SER A 93 12.01 -6.16 -0.72
C SER A 93 13.24 -5.27 -0.57
N THR A 94 13.05 -4.09 0.02
CA THR A 94 14.13 -3.19 0.47
C THR A 94 14.80 -3.70 1.74
N ASP A 95 14.15 -4.62 2.46
CA ASP A 95 14.69 -5.30 3.63
C ASP A 95 16.01 -6.00 3.26
N ALA A 96 17.10 -5.42 3.75
CA ALA A 96 18.44 -5.95 3.59
C ALA A 96 18.68 -6.99 4.69
N GLU A 97 18.80 -8.26 4.28
CA GLU A 97 19.36 -9.34 5.12
C GLU A 97 20.85 -9.06 5.43
#